data_AF-A0A834VS51-F1
#
_entry.id   AF-A0A834VS51-F1
#
_cell.length_a   1.000
_cell.length_b   1.000
_cell.length_c   1.000
_cell.angle_alpha   90.00
_cell.angle_beta   90.00
_cell.angle_gamma   90.00
#
_symmetry.space_group_name_H-M   'P 1'
#
loop_
_entity.id
_entity.type
_entity.pdbx_description
1 polymer ?
#
loop_
_entity_poly.entity_id
_entity_poly.type
_entity_poly.pdbx_seq_one_letter_code
_entity_poly.pdbx_strand_id
1 'polypeptide(L)'
;MIAAASPLAEALLWRSHQTLRNHIIAEYNAYVPAVAAYLREARSLIHVSFDNWTSTGGQYAFTGLCVHYLNGDGKLVDHLLGLPELHGARTGNNIASVAATILRLFGVNNTSVGYFVLDNASNNDTAVESLA
;
A
#
# COMPACT_ATOMS: atom_id res chain seq x y z
N MET A 1 -12.47 22.27 -26.24
CA MET A 1 -12.04 20.93 -26.69
C MET A 1 -12.61 19.79 -25.83
N ILE A 2 -12.76 19.93 -24.51
CA ILE A 2 -13.42 18.89 -23.67
C ILE A 2 -14.96 18.91 -23.82
N ALA A 3 -15.58 20.09 -23.89
CA ALA A 3 -17.01 20.26 -24.17
C ALA A 3 -17.47 19.56 -25.47
N ALA A 4 -16.61 19.56 -26.48
CA ALA A 4 -16.87 18.95 -27.78
C ALA A 4 -16.80 17.41 -27.74
N ALA A 5 -16.10 16.84 -26.75
CA ALA A 5 -16.00 15.40 -26.53
C ALA A 5 -17.07 14.89 -25.54
N SER A 6 -17.37 15.65 -24.49
CA SER A 6 -18.47 15.40 -23.55
C SER A 6 -18.81 16.66 -22.76
N PRO A 7 -19.98 17.29 -23.01
CA PRO A 7 -20.43 18.46 -22.25
C PRO A 7 -20.63 18.15 -20.76
N LEU A 8 -21.03 16.91 -20.43
CA LEU A 8 -21.19 16.45 -19.04
C LEU A 8 -19.85 16.32 -18.31
N ALA A 9 -18.79 15.91 -19.02
CA ALA A 9 -17.46 15.80 -18.43
C ALA A 9 -16.91 17.17 -18.02
N GLU A 10 -17.16 18.22 -18.81
CA GLU A 10 -16.71 19.58 -18.50
C GLU A 10 -17.31 20.12 -17.18
N ALA A 11 -18.58 19.80 -16.90
CA ALA A 11 -19.22 20.16 -15.64
C ALA A 11 -18.64 19.41 -14.42
N LEU A 12 -18.04 18.24 -14.65
CA LEU A 12 -17.46 17.36 -13.63
C LEU A 12 -15.94 17.54 -13.48
N LEU A 13 -15.31 18.42 -14.26
CA LEU A 13 -13.89 18.67 -14.16
C LEU A 13 -13.53 19.37 -12.85
N TRP A 14 -12.56 18.81 -12.14
CA TRP A 14 -11.92 19.45 -11.00
C TRP A 14 -11.18 20.69 -11.48
N ARG A 15 -11.57 21.86 -10.95
CA ARG A 15 -11.01 23.16 -11.37
C ARG A 15 -9.72 23.55 -10.63
N SER A 16 -9.29 22.74 -9.67
CA SER A 16 -8.07 22.98 -8.89
C SER A 16 -7.37 21.67 -8.57
N HIS A 17 -6.04 21.68 -8.68
CA HIS A 17 -5.17 20.57 -8.26
C HIS A 17 -5.40 20.22 -6.78
N GLN A 18 -5.71 21.22 -5.94
CA GLN A 18 -5.95 21.00 -4.52
C GLN A 18 -7.26 20.24 -4.29
N THR A 19 -8.31 20.58 -5.05
CA THR A 19 -9.59 19.89 -4.95
C THR A 19 -9.47 18.43 -5.37
N LEU A 20 -8.77 18.16 -6.48
CA LEU A 20 -8.51 16.79 -6.93
C LEU A 20 -7.70 16.01 -5.89
N ARG A 21 -6.61 16.57 -5.36
CA ARG A 21 -5.81 15.95 -4.30
C ARG A 21 -6.65 15.59 -3.09
N ASN A 22 -7.45 16.54 -2.59
CA ASN A 22 -8.28 16.33 -1.41
C ASN A 22 -9.34 15.25 -1.65
N HIS A 23 -9.91 15.20 -2.86
CA HIS A 23 -10.87 14.17 -3.24
C HIS A 23 -10.22 12.78 -3.28
N ILE A 24 -9.05 12.63 -3.90
CA ILE A 24 -8.29 11.36 -3.92
C ILE A 24 -8.01 10.88 -2.48
N ILE A 25 -7.57 11.78 -1.61
CA ILE A 25 -7.28 11.44 -0.21
C ILE A 25 -8.56 11.04 0.54
N ALA A 26 -9.67 11.75 0.32
CA ALA A 26 -10.95 11.43 0.94
C ALA A 26 -11.46 10.05 0.49
N GLU A 27 -11.37 9.77 -0.81
CA GLU A 27 -11.77 8.48 -1.38
C GLU A 27 -10.90 7.35 -0.85
N TYR A 28 -9.57 7.53 -0.83
CA TYR A 28 -8.65 6.58 -0.21
C TYR A 28 -9.04 6.26 1.24
N ASN A 29 -9.23 7.29 2.07
CA ASN A 29 -9.61 7.12 3.47
C ASN A 29 -10.96 6.41 3.64
N ALA A 30 -11.91 6.66 2.72
CA ALA A 30 -13.21 5.98 2.72
C ALA A 30 -13.08 4.48 2.38
N TYR A 31 -12.12 4.09 1.53
CA TYR A 31 -11.90 2.69 1.16
C TYR A 31 -11.04 1.90 2.14
N VAL A 32 -10.21 2.52 2.98
CA VAL A 32 -9.40 1.83 4.01
C VAL A 32 -10.21 0.77 4.79
N PRO A 33 -11.37 1.09 5.41
CA PRO A 33 -12.15 0.09 6.15
C PRO A 33 -12.71 -1.02 5.24
N ALA A 34 -13.05 -0.73 3.98
CA ALA A 34 -13.55 -1.73 3.04
C ALA A 34 -12.44 -2.73 2.65
N VAL A 35 -11.24 -2.25 2.39
CA VAL A 35 -10.06 -3.11 2.12
C VAL A 35 -9.71 -3.95 3.34
N ALA A 36 -9.72 -3.35 4.54
CA ALA A 36 -9.48 -4.08 5.79
C ALA A 36 -10.53 -5.20 6.01
N ALA A 37 -11.81 -4.93 5.71
CA ALA A 37 -12.86 -5.93 5.77
C ALA A 37 -12.62 -7.09 4.79
N TYR A 38 -12.20 -6.77 3.55
CA TYR A 38 -11.91 -7.77 2.53
C TYR A 38 -10.71 -8.68 2.91
N LEU A 39 -9.66 -8.10 3.49
CA LEU A 39 -8.51 -8.86 3.97
C LEU A 39 -8.86 -9.78 5.15
N ARG A 40 -9.76 -9.35 6.04
CA ARG A 40 -10.25 -10.18 7.15
C ARG A 40 -11.02 -11.42 6.66
N GLU A 41 -11.58 -11.37 5.46
CA GLU A 41 -12.29 -12.49 4.83
C GLU A 41 -11.35 -13.40 4.00
N ALA A 42 -10.03 -13.17 4.06
CA ALA A 42 -9.05 -14.04 3.44
C ALA A 42 -9.21 -15.48 3.94
N ARG A 43 -9.20 -16.44 3.01
CA ARG A 43 -9.26 -17.88 3.29
C ARG A 43 -7.89 -18.50 3.56
N SER A 44 -6.83 -17.84 3.10
CA SER A 44 -5.44 -18.22 3.38
C SER A 44 -4.81 -17.25 4.37
N LEU A 45 -3.59 -17.57 4.81
CA LEU A 45 -2.70 -16.55 5.35
C LEU A 45 -2.40 -15.49 4.27
N ILE A 46 -2.07 -14.29 4.71
CA ILE A 46 -1.74 -13.15 3.86
C ILE A 46 -0.22 -13.09 3.75
N HIS A 47 0.30 -13.37 2.57
CA HIS A 47 1.72 -13.21 2.28
C HIS A 47 2.01 -11.77 1.89
N VAL A 48 3.16 -11.24 2.30
CA VAL A 48 3.50 -9.83 2.16
C VAL A 48 4.77 -9.73 1.33
N SER A 49 4.78 -8.86 0.33
CA SER A 49 6.02 -8.43 -0.33
C SER A 49 6.22 -6.93 -0.09
N PHE A 50 7.47 -6.52 0.03
CA PHE A 50 7.80 -5.11 -0.06
C PHE A 50 9.08 -4.89 -0.86
N ASP A 51 9.10 -3.75 -1.55
CA ASP A 51 10.24 -3.27 -2.31
C ASP A 51 10.60 -1.84 -1.88
N ASN A 52 11.88 -1.53 -1.88
CA ASN A 52 12.41 -0.24 -1.44
C ASN A 52 13.17 0.43 -2.59
N TRP A 53 12.72 1.61 -3.01
CA TRP A 53 13.41 2.35 -4.07
C TRP A 53 13.57 3.82 -3.73
N THR A 54 14.42 4.47 -4.53
CA THR A 54 14.61 5.92 -4.51
C THR A 54 13.91 6.52 -5.71
N SER A 55 13.22 7.64 -5.52
CA SER A 55 12.69 8.39 -6.65
C SER A 55 13.81 8.86 -7.56
N THR A 56 13.48 9.08 -8.84
CA THR A 56 14.37 9.79 -9.75
C THR A 56 14.76 11.14 -9.14
N GLY A 57 16.06 11.43 -9.07
CA GLY A 57 16.58 12.64 -8.42
C GLY A 57 17.01 12.46 -6.95
N GLY A 58 16.81 11.29 -6.34
CA GLY A 58 17.43 10.96 -5.05
C GLY A 58 16.74 11.53 -3.81
N GLN A 59 15.71 12.37 -3.98
CA GLN A 59 15.13 13.16 -2.89
C GLN A 59 14.19 12.36 -1.99
N TYR A 60 13.50 11.37 -2.55
CA TYR A 60 12.51 10.58 -1.81
C TYR A 60 12.87 9.10 -1.87
N ALA A 61 12.66 8.40 -0.76
CA ALA A 61 12.69 6.96 -0.70
C ALA A 61 11.28 6.45 -0.39
N PHE A 62 10.91 5.32 -0.96
CA PHE A 62 9.59 4.72 -0.78
C PHE A 62 9.73 3.25 -0.46
N THR A 63 8.76 2.75 0.29
CA THR A 63 8.54 1.31 0.50
C THR A 63 7.19 0.97 -0.10
N GLY A 64 7.16 0.17 -1.16
CA GLY A 64 5.93 -0.37 -1.72
C GLY A 64 5.58 -1.67 -1.01
N LEU A 65 4.36 -1.80 -0.49
CA LEU A 65 3.91 -2.97 0.26
C LEU A 65 2.72 -3.62 -0.43
N CYS A 66 2.87 -4.86 -0.88
CA CYS A 66 1.84 -5.66 -1.52
C CYS A 66 1.45 -6.86 -0.65
N VAL A 67 0.21 -7.32 -0.82
CA VAL A 67 -0.31 -8.54 -0.19
C VAL A 67 -0.81 -9.53 -1.22
N HIS A 68 -0.67 -10.81 -0.88
CA HIS A 68 -0.99 -11.96 -1.71
C HIS A 68 -1.76 -12.99 -0.88
N TYR A 69 -2.99 -13.32 -1.26
CA TYR A 69 -3.85 -14.22 -0.49
C TYR A 69 -4.97 -14.82 -1.35
N LEU A 70 -5.63 -15.85 -0.82
CA LEU A 70 -6.88 -16.37 -1.37
C LEU A 70 -8.06 -15.64 -0.72
N ASN A 71 -8.93 -15.03 -1.52
CA ASN A 71 -10.13 -14.35 -1.02
C ASN A 71 -11.23 -15.35 -0.58
N GLY A 72 -12.41 -14.83 -0.21
CA GLY A 72 -13.58 -15.63 0.19
C GLY A 72 -14.02 -16.68 -0.85
N ASP A 73 -13.82 -16.41 -2.14
CA ASP A 73 -14.12 -17.35 -3.22
C ASP A 73 -12.99 -18.37 -3.48
N GLY A 74 -11.88 -18.27 -2.73
CA GLY A 74 -10.68 -19.07 -2.96
C GLY A 74 -9.87 -18.65 -4.18
N LYS A 75 -10.09 -17.44 -4.71
CA LYS A 75 -9.31 -16.89 -5.83
C LYS A 75 -8.08 -16.16 -5.30
N LEU A 76 -6.95 -16.34 -5.99
CA LEU A 76 -5.73 -15.58 -5.72
C LEU A 76 -5.95 -14.10 -6.01
N VAL A 77 -5.58 -13.27 -5.05
CA VAL A 77 -5.62 -11.81 -5.12
C VAL A 77 -4.24 -11.26 -4.76
N ASP A 78 -3.76 -10.38 -5.62
CA ASP A 78 -2.56 -9.57 -5.41
C ASP A 78 -2.98 -8.09 -5.40
N HIS A 79 -2.65 -7.36 -4.33
CA HIS A 79 -2.97 -5.93 -4.26
C HIS A 79 -1.95 -5.12 -3.46
N LEU A 80 -1.72 -3.89 -3.91
CA LEU A 80 -0.86 -2.90 -3.24
C LEU A 80 -1.60 -2.28 -2.05
N LEU A 81 -1.07 -2.44 -0.84
CA LEU A 81 -1.63 -1.79 0.35
C LEU A 81 -1.16 -0.35 0.51
N GLY A 82 0.07 -0.05 0.12
CA GLY A 82 0.59 1.30 0.30
C GLY A 82 1.93 1.55 -0.36
N LEU A 83 2.22 2.84 -0.55
CA LEU A 83 3.47 3.40 -1.02
C LEU A 83 3.99 4.47 -0.05
N PRO A 84 4.15 4.15 1.26
CA PRO A 84 4.66 5.12 2.23
C PRO A 84 6.06 5.62 1.86
N GLU A 85 6.30 6.89 2.15
CA GLU A 85 7.65 7.48 2.10
C GLU A 85 8.49 6.93 3.25
N LEU A 86 9.71 6.52 2.94
CA LEU A 86 10.71 6.05 3.89
C LEU A 86 11.61 7.22 4.28
N HIS A 87 11.33 7.84 5.42
CA HIS A 87 12.15 8.94 5.95
C HIS A 87 13.42 8.42 6.65
N GLY A 88 14.53 9.13 6.48
CA GLY A 88 15.78 8.86 7.18
C GLY A 88 16.61 7.72 6.57
N ALA A 89 17.39 7.03 7.42
CA ALA A 89 18.27 5.96 6.98
C ALA A 89 17.48 4.71 6.53
N ARG A 90 17.97 3.99 5.52
CA ARG A 90 17.34 2.79 4.96
C ARG A 90 17.63 1.52 5.76
N THR A 91 17.55 1.65 7.09
CA THR A 91 17.74 0.53 8.02
C THR A 91 16.54 -0.39 7.99
N GLY A 92 16.74 -1.68 8.30
CA GLY A 92 15.64 -2.63 8.41
C GLY A 92 14.57 -2.19 9.41
N ASN A 93 14.97 -1.60 10.54
CA ASN A 93 14.03 -1.06 11.54
C ASN A 93 13.11 0.03 10.98
N ASN A 94 13.62 0.92 10.13
CA ASN A 94 12.80 1.97 9.52
C ASN A 94 11.84 1.39 8.48
N ILE A 95 12.31 0.44 7.66
CA ILE A 95 11.50 -0.30 6.69
C ILE A 95 10.37 -1.05 7.43
N ALA A 96 10.71 -1.78 8.50
CA ALA A 96 9.77 -2.50 9.35
C ALA A 96 8.73 -1.57 9.98
N SER A 97 9.15 -0.43 10.52
CA SER A 97 8.24 0.56 11.12
C SER A 97 7.19 1.06 10.12
N VAL A 98 7.62 1.37 8.90
CA VAL A 98 6.76 1.82 7.81
C VAL A 98 5.82 0.70 7.35
N ALA A 99 6.34 -0.50 7.13
CA ALA A 99 5.55 -1.68 6.75
C ALA A 99 4.50 -2.03 7.82
N ALA A 100 4.91 -2.08 9.10
CA ALA A 100 4.01 -2.35 10.23
C ALA A 100 2.89 -1.32 10.33
N THR A 101 3.19 -0.05 10.02
CA THR A 101 2.18 1.01 10.02
C THR A 101 1.09 0.75 8.98
N ILE A 102 1.47 0.34 7.77
CA ILE A 102 0.52 0.00 6.69
C ILE A 102 -0.23 -1.29 7.03
N LEU A 103 0.45 -2.36 7.47
CA LEU A 103 -0.20 -3.61 7.84
C LEU A 103 -1.26 -3.39 8.93
N ARG A 104 -0.92 -2.62 9.97
CA ARG A 104 -1.85 -2.23 11.05
C ARG A 104 -3.03 -1.41 10.54
N LEU A 105 -2.81 -0.48 9.60
CA LEU A 105 -3.88 0.34 9.01
C LEU A 105 -4.96 -0.55 8.36
N PHE A 106 -4.55 -1.66 7.74
CA PHE A 106 -5.45 -2.60 7.07
C PHE A 106 -5.81 -3.83 7.93
N GLY A 107 -5.45 -3.85 9.22
CA GLY A 107 -5.80 -4.92 10.14
C GLY A 107 -5.02 -6.23 9.94
N VAL A 108 -3.96 -6.22 9.13
CA VAL A 108 -3.06 -7.37 8.94
C VAL A 108 -2.11 -7.45 10.14
N ASN A 109 -2.16 -8.58 10.84
CA ASN A 109 -1.44 -8.81 12.09
C ASN A 109 -0.72 -10.18 12.09
N ASN A 110 0.03 -10.47 13.14
CA ASN A 110 0.84 -11.68 13.28
C ASN A 110 0.07 -13.01 13.15
N THR A 111 -1.24 -13.04 13.44
CA THR A 111 -2.06 -14.25 13.26
C THR A 111 -2.54 -14.46 11.83
N SER A 112 -2.51 -13.40 11.02
CA SER A 112 -2.98 -13.42 9.62
C SER A 112 -1.84 -13.47 8.60
N VAL A 113 -0.63 -13.05 8.97
CA VAL A 113 0.53 -13.04 8.07
C VAL A 113 1.06 -14.46 7.86
N GLY A 114 1.40 -14.77 6.61
CA GLY A 114 2.06 -16.00 6.22
C GLY A 114 3.57 -15.85 6.08
N TYR A 115 4.01 -15.47 4.87
CA TYR A 115 5.42 -15.30 4.55
C TYR A 115 5.70 -13.89 4.03
N PHE A 116 6.92 -13.42 4.26
CA PHE A 116 7.49 -12.26 3.60
C PHE A 116 8.25 -12.71 2.35
N VAL A 117 8.02 -12.05 1.21
CA VAL A 117 8.66 -12.36 -0.09
C VAL A 117 9.39 -11.11 -0.57
N LEU A 118 10.73 -11.13 -0.48
CA LEU A 118 11.59 -9.95 -0.63
C LEU A 118 12.82 -10.27 -1.48
N ASP A 119 13.49 -9.24 -1.98
CA ASP A 119 14.80 -9.38 -2.63
C ASP A 119 15.92 -9.63 -1.59
N ASN A 120 17.07 -10.08 -2.08
CA ASN A 120 18.21 -10.47 -1.23
C ASN A 120 19.04 -9.25 -0.78
N ALA A 121 18.45 -8.42 0.07
CA ALA A 121 19.09 -7.26 0.67
C ALA A 121 19.16 -7.43 2.20
N SER A 122 20.32 -7.14 2.81
CA SER A 122 20.54 -7.39 4.24
C SER A 122 19.65 -6.57 5.17
N ASN A 123 19.17 -5.42 4.71
CA ASN A 123 18.19 -4.62 5.45
C ASN A 123 16.80 -5.26 5.45
N ASN A 124 16.47 -6.13 4.49
CA ASN A 124 15.23 -6.90 4.51
C ASN A 124 15.25 -7.97 5.61
N ASP A 125 16.37 -8.65 5.83
CA ASP A 125 16.50 -9.63 6.90
C ASP A 125 16.17 -9.00 8.26
N THR A 126 16.84 -7.89 8.57
CA THR A 126 16.60 -7.14 9.81
C THR A 126 15.20 -6.51 9.88
N ALA A 127 14.59 -6.16 8.74
CA ALA A 127 13.21 -5.69 8.71
C ALA A 127 12.22 -6.80 9.06
N VAL A 128 12.40 -7.99 8.49
CA VAL A 128 11.55 -9.16 8.77
C VAL A 128 11.72 -9.61 10.21
N GLU A 129 12.94 -9.64 10.75
CA GLU A 129 13.18 -9.92 12.18
C GLU A 129 12.45 -8.95 13.11
N SER A 130 12.27 -7.69 12.69
CA SER A 130 11.53 -6.68 13.47
C SER A 130 10.01 -6.79 13.30
N LEU A 131 9.53 -7.42 12.24
CA LEU A 131 8.10 -7.59 11.91
C LEU A 131 7.52 -8.91 12.45
N ALA A 132 8.37 -9.93 12.64
CA ALA A 132 7.99 -11.30 12.98
C ALA A 132 7.88 -11.54 14.50
#